data_AF-A0A9W7FQC3-F1
#
_entry.id   AF-A0A9W7FQC3-F1
#
_cell.length_a   1.000
_cell.length_b   1.000
_cell.length_c   1.000
_cell.angle_alpha   90.00
_cell.angle_beta   90.00
_cell.angle_gamma   90.00
#
_symmetry.space_group_name_H-M   'P 1'
#
loop_
_entity.id
_entity.type
_entity.pdbx_description
1 polymer ?
#
loop_
_entity_poly.entity_id
_entity_poly.type
_entity_poly.pdbx_seq_one_letter_code
_entity_poly.pdbx_strand_id
1 'polypeptide(L)'
;MVLLHDPPILHVVGPIRRKHKKEFTERFLTHEKAQTAARRASEESNHTSPTGTTNNHDHDPHHEHKAAGWAELFSDLVFVSIIAELSHLIINAFGSSDGGGHRRHLSATDDDHAVSQPFGWTDAYSASVAVILYGMMAWNNWLLDMTYSSRFDRGADVIGRVLAFGSMCSLVVVAGTVGYGFTDSYDVSWAFRAHAVATLFSVAKYARAIFGAPADSEAKTLKLILIPFLVDALFYFIASVEVNHDMENAIYIAFFAQVFRGSLITYNWLAGGLAGKDYYEMSTKIDAHYVTERFGLLSIIVIGESILSLVSGVKASASFGHLDIKTLLAGFIIVFSNWWIYFDNLNMNIVSYHTRGLLIVYLHEALMVSNCFLAAGLGGVLSTAHAEDTPEDAQLLCYSYAVTCTCQFFIRMVTQWSTKAIKQNFKVYCMRLAENIACIAFLFLLGSGCWFEPDRSMLLSLLVAVAFLRVIVDAISTYKDYWLLSPYWDEEGVKFEKPLGDLQNPLRTQCDDMDTSELFRHSSMESGGEGIWGQVGKV
;
A
#
# COMPACT_ATOMS: atom_id res chain seq x y z
N MET A 1 -48.26 -16.25 -9.77
CA MET A 1 -48.92 -17.40 -9.09
C MET A 1 -47.82 -18.05 -8.25
N VAL A 2 -47.49 -17.52 -7.06
CA VAL A 2 -48.15 -17.62 -5.73
C VAL A 2 -47.83 -18.95 -5.02
N LEU A 3 -47.35 -18.81 -3.77
CA LEU A 3 -47.16 -19.76 -2.64
C LEU A 3 -45.77 -20.42 -2.55
N LEU A 4 -44.84 -20.06 -1.64
CA LEU A 4 -44.83 -19.86 -0.17
C LEU A 4 -45.31 -21.06 0.65
N HIS A 5 -44.39 -21.68 1.38
CA HIS A 5 -44.65 -22.49 2.58
C HIS A 5 -43.48 -22.34 3.57
N ASP A 6 -43.75 -21.70 4.70
CA ASP A 6 -42.95 -21.72 5.93
C ASP A 6 -43.40 -22.88 6.85
N PRO A 7 -42.55 -23.33 7.79
CA PRO A 7 -42.96 -23.93 9.06
C PRO A 7 -42.53 -23.09 10.30
N PRO A 8 -43.05 -23.41 11.51
CA PRO A 8 -43.67 -22.40 12.39
C PRO A 8 -42.79 -21.84 13.53
N ILE A 9 -43.14 -20.61 13.93
CA ILE A 9 -42.70 -19.92 15.15
C ILE A 9 -43.66 -20.27 16.31
N LEU A 10 -43.12 -20.65 17.46
CA LEU A 10 -43.86 -20.79 18.72
C LEU A 10 -43.61 -19.56 19.61
N HIS A 11 -44.69 -18.83 19.90
CA HIS A 11 -44.75 -17.65 20.76
C HIS A 11 -44.69 -18.00 22.26
N VAL A 12 -43.93 -17.23 23.04
CA VAL A 12 -44.31 -16.84 24.42
C VAL A 12 -43.79 -15.41 24.70
N VAL A 13 -44.67 -14.41 24.71
CA VAL A 13 -44.41 -13.06 25.25
C VAL A 13 -45.52 -12.72 26.24
N GLY A 14 -45.14 -12.39 27.48
CA GLY A 14 -46.04 -11.81 28.49
C GLY A 14 -46.05 -10.27 28.46
N PRO A 15 -47.04 -9.59 29.08
CA PRO A 15 -47.31 -8.18 28.81
C PRO A 15 -46.42 -7.22 29.63
N ILE A 16 -45.74 -6.30 28.95
CA ILE A 16 -44.96 -5.21 29.58
C ILE A 16 -45.90 -4.07 30.01
N ARG A 17 -45.77 -3.66 31.28
CA ARG A 17 -46.58 -2.64 31.97
C ARG A 17 -46.40 -1.23 31.35
N ARG A 18 -47.54 -0.56 31.07
CA ARG A 18 -47.72 0.82 30.57
C ARG A 18 -46.94 1.96 31.28
N LYS A 19 -46.27 1.71 32.41
CA LYS A 19 -45.58 2.75 33.20
C LYS A 19 -44.25 3.21 32.59
N HIS A 20 -43.53 2.33 31.90
CA HIS A 20 -42.20 2.64 31.32
C HIS A 20 -42.24 3.50 30.05
N LYS A 21 -43.35 3.47 29.30
CA LYS A 21 -43.48 4.23 28.04
C LYS A 21 -43.60 5.75 28.29
N LYS A 22 -44.19 6.16 29.41
CA LYS A 22 -44.37 7.57 29.77
C LYS A 22 -43.06 8.21 30.27
N GLU A 23 -42.31 7.49 31.10
CA GLU A 23 -41.01 7.94 31.63
C GLU A 23 -39.94 8.07 30.52
N PHE A 24 -39.96 7.18 29.53
CA PHE A 24 -39.05 7.26 28.38
C PHE A 24 -39.37 8.46 27.47
N THR A 25 -40.66 8.72 27.22
CA THR A 25 -41.08 9.83 26.35
C THR A 25 -40.80 11.19 26.99
N GLU A 26 -41.00 11.33 28.31
CA GLU A 26 -40.67 12.57 29.03
C GLU A 26 -39.16 12.84 29.07
N ARG A 27 -38.32 11.81 29.25
CA ARG A 27 -36.86 11.96 29.22
C ARG A 27 -36.33 12.33 27.83
N PHE A 28 -36.88 11.74 26.78
CA PHE A 28 -36.48 12.04 25.40
C PHE A 28 -36.81 13.50 25.02
N LEU A 29 -38.03 13.96 25.34
CA LEU A 29 -38.46 15.34 25.07
C LEU A 29 -37.70 16.40 25.90
N THR A 30 -37.19 16.03 27.08
CA THR A 30 -36.38 16.94 27.90
C THR A 30 -34.96 17.07 27.33
N HIS A 31 -34.42 15.99 26.75
CA HIS A 31 -33.10 15.97 26.12
C HIS A 31 -33.08 16.76 24.79
N GLU A 32 -34.13 16.63 23.99
CA GLU A 32 -34.27 17.35 22.72
C GLU A 32 -34.43 18.87 22.93
N LYS A 33 -35.19 19.28 23.97
CA LYS A 33 -35.31 20.69 24.35
C LYS A 33 -34.00 21.28 24.86
N ALA A 34 -33.20 20.50 25.60
CA ALA A 34 -31.88 20.93 26.07
C ALA A 34 -30.88 21.12 24.90
N GLN A 35 -30.88 20.21 23.93
CA GLN A 35 -30.03 20.31 22.73
C GLN A 35 -30.44 21.48 21.81
N THR A 36 -31.74 21.73 21.68
CA THR A 36 -32.24 22.85 20.87
C THR A 36 -31.94 24.21 21.53
N ALA A 37 -31.99 24.29 22.88
CA ALA A 37 -31.59 25.49 23.61
C ALA A 37 -30.07 25.74 23.54
N ALA A 38 -29.25 24.68 23.58
CA ALA A 38 -27.80 24.78 23.43
C ALA A 38 -27.39 25.25 22.02
N ARG A 39 -28.09 24.80 20.97
CA ARG A 39 -27.88 25.27 19.59
C ARG A 39 -28.23 26.75 19.42
N ARG A 40 -29.35 27.21 19.98
CA ARG A 40 -29.73 28.64 19.92
C ARG A 40 -28.75 29.55 20.68
N ALA A 41 -28.23 29.10 21.82
CA ALA A 41 -27.21 29.84 22.57
C ALA A 41 -25.87 29.94 21.82
N SER A 42 -25.51 28.91 21.04
CA SER A 42 -24.33 28.88 20.17
C SER A 42 -24.48 29.79 18.94
N GLU A 43 -25.68 29.92 18.40
CA GLU A 43 -25.95 30.81 17.26
C GLU A 43 -26.01 32.29 17.69
N GLU A 44 -26.52 32.58 18.89
CA GLU A 44 -26.53 33.95 19.45
C GLU A 44 -25.14 34.45 19.87
N SER A 45 -24.21 33.57 20.28
CA SER A 45 -22.83 33.98 20.62
C SER A 45 -21.99 34.38 19.41
N ASN A 46 -22.35 33.93 18.20
CA ASN A 46 -21.62 34.22 16.97
C ASN A 46 -21.93 35.60 16.37
N HIS A 47 -22.97 36.30 16.84
CA HIS A 47 -23.36 37.60 16.28
C HIS A 47 -23.04 38.82 17.16
N THR A 48 -22.44 38.65 18.35
CA THR A 48 -22.11 39.78 19.23
C THR A 48 -20.75 39.63 19.93
N SER A 49 -19.64 40.02 19.29
CA SER A 49 -18.63 40.93 19.88
C SER A 49 -17.35 41.10 19.03
N PRO A 50 -16.61 42.23 19.20
CA PRO A 50 -15.64 42.75 18.26
C PRO A 50 -14.17 42.43 18.62
N THR A 51 -13.31 42.51 17.60
CA THR A 51 -11.84 42.68 17.61
C THR A 51 -11.11 42.56 18.96
N GLY A 52 -10.33 41.49 19.14
CA GLY A 52 -9.36 41.38 20.24
C GLY A 52 -8.53 40.10 20.15
N THR A 53 -7.23 40.26 19.99
CA THR A 53 -6.21 39.20 19.93
C THR A 53 -6.12 38.38 21.22
N THR A 54 -6.34 37.06 21.14
CA THR A 54 -5.77 36.08 22.08
C THR A 54 -5.53 34.74 21.39
N ASN A 55 -4.31 34.24 21.53
CA ASN A 55 -3.89 32.90 21.14
C ASN A 55 -4.74 31.84 21.85
N ASN A 56 -5.56 31.11 21.10
CA ASN A 56 -6.02 29.77 21.43
C ASN A 56 -5.79 28.91 20.19
N HIS A 57 -5.12 27.77 20.38
CA HIS A 57 -5.12 26.70 19.40
C HIS A 57 -6.53 26.11 19.37
N ASP A 58 -7.40 26.70 18.55
CA ASP A 58 -8.66 26.10 18.19
C ASP A 58 -8.36 24.84 17.38
N HIS A 59 -8.77 23.69 17.92
CA HIS A 59 -8.99 22.49 17.14
C HIS A 59 -10.11 22.80 16.14
N ASP A 60 -9.73 23.12 14.91
CA ASP A 60 -10.65 23.23 13.79
C ASP A 60 -11.27 21.84 13.52
N PRO A 61 -12.61 21.66 13.64
CA PRO A 61 -13.28 20.41 13.35
C PRO A 61 -13.34 20.08 11.84
N HIS A 62 -12.74 20.91 10.98
CA HIS A 62 -12.67 20.74 9.53
C HIS A 62 -11.24 20.73 8.97
N HIS A 63 -10.31 19.98 9.59
CA HIS A 63 -9.17 19.51 8.81
C HIS A 63 -9.66 18.48 7.78
N GLU A 64 -10.06 18.95 6.58
CA GLU A 64 -10.11 18.11 5.40
C GLU A 64 -8.73 17.46 5.25
N HIS A 65 -8.65 16.16 5.50
CA HIS A 65 -7.41 15.41 5.33
C HIS A 65 -6.93 15.57 3.89
N LYS A 66 -5.62 15.83 3.73
CA LYS A 66 -5.02 15.96 2.41
C LYS A 66 -5.17 14.64 1.66
N ALA A 67 -5.82 14.69 0.49
CA ALA A 67 -6.01 13.54 -0.38
C ALA A 67 -4.92 13.44 -1.46
N ALA A 68 -4.72 12.24 -2.01
CA ALA A 68 -3.81 12.03 -3.12
C ALA A 68 -4.32 12.71 -4.41
N GLY A 69 -3.46 13.47 -5.06
CA GLY A 69 -3.74 14.14 -6.33
C GLY A 69 -3.52 13.23 -7.55
N TRP A 70 -4.15 13.59 -8.68
CA TRP A 70 -4.04 12.84 -9.94
C TRP A 70 -2.60 12.68 -10.46
N ALA A 71 -1.76 13.71 -10.29
CA ALA A 71 -0.36 13.64 -10.72
C ALA A 71 0.42 12.60 -9.89
N GLU A 72 0.08 12.46 -8.60
CA GLU A 72 0.73 11.55 -7.68
C GLU A 72 0.32 10.10 -7.99
N LEU A 73 -0.96 9.88 -8.28
CA LEU A 73 -1.48 8.60 -8.80
C LEU A 73 -0.83 8.20 -10.13
N PHE A 74 -0.64 9.16 -11.04
CA PHE A 74 0.05 8.91 -12.30
C PHE A 74 1.54 8.56 -12.07
N SER A 75 2.19 9.18 -11.07
CA SER A 75 3.54 8.82 -10.66
C SER A 75 3.62 7.39 -10.15
N ASP A 76 2.62 6.94 -9.39
CA ASP A 76 2.57 5.56 -8.87
C ASP A 76 2.51 4.54 -10.00
N LEU A 77 1.76 4.83 -11.06
CA LEU A 77 1.68 3.96 -12.24
C LEU A 77 3.04 3.84 -12.94
N VAL A 78 3.77 4.95 -13.10
CA VAL A 78 5.15 4.91 -13.64
C VAL A 78 6.06 4.09 -12.73
N PHE A 79 5.94 4.28 -11.42
CA PHE A 79 6.75 3.54 -10.45
C PHE A 79 6.47 2.03 -10.47
N VAL A 80 5.19 1.62 -10.56
CA VAL A 80 4.83 0.19 -10.63
C VAL A 80 5.37 -0.48 -11.89
N SER A 81 5.47 0.24 -13.01
CA SER A 81 6.10 -0.32 -14.22
C SER A 81 7.54 -0.78 -14.00
N ILE A 82 8.31 -0.08 -13.15
CA ILE A 82 9.68 -0.51 -12.79
C ILE A 82 9.63 -1.85 -12.05
N ILE A 83 8.75 -1.98 -11.05
CA ILE A 83 8.66 -3.21 -10.24
C ILE A 83 8.16 -4.40 -11.09
N ALA A 84 7.26 -4.14 -12.05
CA ALA A 84 6.82 -5.15 -13.00
C ALA A 84 8.00 -5.67 -13.85
N GLU A 85 8.83 -4.78 -14.39
CA GLU A 85 10.04 -5.17 -15.14
C GLU A 85 11.06 -5.95 -14.29
N LEU A 86 11.23 -5.59 -13.02
CA LEU A 86 12.06 -6.37 -12.08
C LEU A 86 11.51 -7.78 -11.85
N SER A 87 10.20 -7.97 -11.94
CA SER A 87 9.57 -9.28 -11.80
C SER A 87 9.81 -10.15 -13.02
N HIS A 88 9.72 -9.58 -14.22
CA HIS A 88 10.11 -10.26 -15.45
C HIS A 88 11.59 -10.64 -15.48
N LEU A 89 12.46 -9.76 -14.96
CA LEU A 89 13.90 -10.06 -14.83
C LEU A 89 14.14 -11.31 -13.98
N ILE A 90 13.46 -11.46 -12.84
CA ILE A 90 13.56 -12.68 -12.00
C ILE A 90 13.04 -13.89 -12.75
N ILE A 91 11.85 -13.83 -13.34
CA ILE A 91 11.30 -14.98 -14.07
C ILE A 91 12.28 -15.47 -15.14
N ASN A 92 12.85 -14.54 -15.92
CA ASN A 92 13.77 -14.90 -17.00
C ASN A 92 15.10 -15.48 -16.49
N ALA A 93 15.58 -15.02 -15.33
CA ALA A 93 16.83 -15.50 -14.74
C ALA A 93 16.69 -16.84 -14.00
N PHE A 94 15.49 -17.15 -13.49
CA PHE A 94 15.20 -18.40 -12.81
C PHE A 94 14.51 -19.43 -13.71
N GLY A 95 14.01 -19.07 -14.89
CA GLY A 95 13.32 -19.97 -15.81
C GLY A 95 14.25 -20.86 -16.64
N SER A 96 13.86 -22.14 -16.76
CA SER A 96 14.59 -23.19 -17.46
C SER A 96 14.84 -22.88 -18.94
N SER A 97 16.03 -23.28 -19.41
CA SER A 97 16.65 -22.92 -20.69
C SER A 97 15.96 -23.43 -21.96
N ASP A 98 14.87 -24.20 -21.85
CA ASP A 98 14.49 -25.16 -22.88
C ASP A 98 13.15 -24.89 -23.58
N GLY A 99 12.43 -23.82 -23.22
CA GLY A 99 11.21 -23.41 -23.91
C GLY A 99 11.50 -22.40 -25.02
N GLY A 100 11.33 -22.79 -26.28
CA GLY A 100 11.57 -22.01 -27.51
C GLY A 100 10.77 -20.70 -27.71
N GLY A 101 10.34 -20.03 -26.64
CA GLY A 101 10.16 -18.58 -26.67
C GLY A 101 11.52 -17.94 -26.90
N HIS A 102 11.59 -16.84 -27.64
CA HIS A 102 12.80 -16.04 -27.72
C HIS A 102 13.28 -15.74 -26.29
N ARG A 103 14.29 -16.50 -25.82
CA ARG A 103 15.39 -15.87 -25.12
C ARG A 103 15.75 -14.71 -26.05
N ARG A 104 15.32 -13.49 -25.72
CA ARG A 104 16.30 -12.41 -25.80
C ARG A 104 17.34 -12.86 -24.82
N HIS A 105 18.26 -13.69 -25.30
CA HIS A 105 19.30 -14.22 -24.49
C HIS A 105 19.89 -12.98 -23.84
N LEU A 106 19.90 -12.96 -22.51
CA LEU A 106 20.74 -12.08 -21.72
C LEU A 106 22.24 -12.28 -22.12
N SER A 107 22.55 -13.21 -23.03
CA SER A 107 23.86 -13.62 -23.54
C SER A 107 23.98 -13.93 -25.05
N ALA A 108 23.02 -13.63 -25.93
CA ALA A 108 23.15 -13.97 -27.37
C ALA A 108 22.86 -12.77 -28.26
N THR A 109 23.87 -11.93 -28.36
CA THR A 109 24.47 -11.73 -29.67
C THR A 109 25.23 -13.01 -30.04
N ASP A 110 24.86 -13.64 -31.15
CA ASP A 110 25.82 -14.47 -31.89
C ASP A 110 27.12 -13.65 -32.06
N ASP A 111 28.28 -14.31 -31.93
CA ASP A 111 29.65 -13.79 -32.06
C ASP A 111 30.30 -13.18 -30.78
N ASP A 112 31.32 -13.88 -30.24
CA ASP A 112 32.48 -13.41 -29.45
C ASP A 112 32.32 -12.38 -28.29
N HIS A 113 31.10 -12.02 -27.90
CA HIS A 113 30.81 -10.94 -26.94
C HIS A 113 29.84 -11.34 -25.82
N ALA A 114 29.78 -12.62 -25.43
CA ALA A 114 29.12 -13.00 -24.20
C ALA A 114 29.78 -12.27 -23.02
N VAL A 115 29.19 -11.15 -22.59
CA VAL A 115 29.69 -10.38 -21.45
C VAL A 115 29.54 -11.29 -20.23
N SER A 116 30.67 -11.58 -19.58
CA SER A 116 30.65 -12.30 -18.31
C SER A 116 29.83 -11.50 -17.32
N GLN A 117 28.89 -12.17 -16.62
CA GLN A 117 28.18 -11.54 -15.51
C GLN A 117 29.18 -10.89 -14.53
N PRO A 118 28.86 -9.72 -13.95
CA PRO A 118 29.75 -9.07 -13.01
C PRO A 118 30.09 -10.02 -11.86
N PHE A 119 31.34 -9.97 -11.39
CA PHE A 119 31.89 -10.81 -10.33
C PHE A 119 31.87 -12.33 -10.60
N GLY A 120 31.63 -12.76 -11.83
CA GLY A 120 31.46 -14.18 -12.18
C GLY A 120 30.19 -14.79 -11.59
N TRP A 121 29.15 -13.98 -11.34
CA TRP A 121 27.88 -14.43 -10.80
C TRP A 121 27.11 -15.32 -11.78
N THR A 122 26.23 -16.17 -11.23
CA THR A 122 25.21 -16.82 -12.06
C THR A 122 24.14 -15.80 -12.48
N ASP A 123 23.42 -16.07 -13.57
CA ASP A 123 22.33 -15.20 -14.03
C ASP A 123 21.28 -14.96 -12.92
N ALA A 124 20.92 -16.02 -12.19
CA ALA A 124 20.01 -15.95 -11.05
C ALA A 124 20.52 -15.04 -9.92
N TYR A 125 21.82 -15.11 -9.59
CA TYR A 125 22.39 -14.25 -8.56
C TYR A 125 22.48 -12.80 -9.04
N SER A 126 22.90 -12.58 -10.29
CA SER A 126 22.96 -11.26 -10.93
C SER A 126 21.58 -10.58 -10.94
N ALA A 127 20.54 -11.30 -11.36
CA ALA A 127 19.17 -10.80 -11.35
C ALA A 127 18.66 -10.50 -9.93
N SER A 128 18.98 -11.34 -8.96
CA SER A 128 18.62 -11.11 -7.55
C SER A 128 19.24 -9.82 -7.00
N VAL A 129 20.51 -9.56 -7.32
CA VAL A 129 21.20 -8.32 -6.92
C VAL A 129 20.61 -7.10 -7.66
N ALA A 130 20.34 -7.23 -8.96
CA ALA A 130 19.75 -6.18 -9.77
C ALA A 130 18.38 -5.74 -9.24
N VAL A 131 17.52 -6.70 -8.91
CA VAL A 131 16.22 -6.47 -8.26
C VAL A 131 16.35 -5.64 -6.99
N ILE A 132 17.30 -5.99 -6.12
CA ILE A 132 17.48 -5.28 -4.85
C ILE A 132 17.95 -3.85 -5.14
N LEU A 133 18.97 -3.69 -5.98
CA LEU A 133 19.52 -2.37 -6.28
C LEU A 133 18.52 -1.45 -6.97
N TYR A 134 17.91 -1.92 -8.06
CA TYR A 134 16.95 -1.16 -8.85
C TYR A 134 15.62 -0.95 -8.11
N GLY A 135 15.18 -1.93 -7.32
CA GLY A 135 14.03 -1.80 -6.43
C GLY A 135 14.25 -0.68 -5.41
N MET A 136 15.41 -0.68 -4.75
CA MET A 136 15.79 0.39 -3.81
C MET A 136 15.89 1.75 -4.50
N MET A 137 16.45 1.82 -5.72
CA MET A 137 16.51 3.05 -6.51
C MET A 137 15.14 3.65 -6.77
N ALA A 138 14.21 2.82 -7.24
CA ALA A 138 12.84 3.24 -7.50
C ALA A 138 12.17 3.65 -6.19
N TRP A 139 12.22 2.80 -5.17
CA TRP A 139 11.55 2.99 -3.87
C TRP A 139 11.94 4.32 -3.25
N ASN A 140 13.22 4.62 -3.33
CA ASN A 140 13.80 5.82 -2.77
C ASN A 140 13.38 7.10 -3.50
N ASN A 141 13.17 7.05 -4.82
CA ASN A 141 12.57 8.17 -5.56
C ASN A 141 11.10 8.35 -5.18
N TRP A 142 10.33 7.26 -5.12
CA TRP A 142 8.92 7.32 -4.74
C TRP A 142 8.73 7.87 -3.32
N LEU A 143 9.51 7.38 -2.35
CA LEU A 143 9.48 7.86 -0.97
C LEU A 143 9.83 9.36 -0.87
N LEU A 144 10.78 9.82 -1.69
CA LEU A 144 11.16 11.23 -1.71
C LEU A 144 10.02 12.12 -2.21
N ASP A 145 9.34 11.70 -3.28
CA ASP A 145 8.19 12.40 -3.82
C ASP A 145 6.99 12.37 -2.86
N MET A 146 6.64 11.19 -2.35
CA MET A 146 5.58 10.99 -1.37
C MET A 146 5.77 11.88 -0.13
N THR A 147 6.99 11.90 0.43
CA THR A 147 7.27 12.73 1.63
C THR A 147 7.37 14.22 1.30
N TYR A 148 7.73 14.60 0.07
CA TYR A 148 7.64 16.00 -0.38
C TYR A 148 6.19 16.45 -0.44
N SER A 149 5.35 15.69 -1.15
CA SER A 149 3.93 15.98 -1.27
C SER A 149 3.25 16.01 0.09
N SER A 150 3.54 15.07 0.98
CA SER A 150 2.97 15.08 2.34
C SER A 150 3.28 16.38 3.09
N ARG A 151 4.50 16.90 2.97
CA ARG A 151 4.92 18.16 3.64
C ARG A 151 4.39 19.43 2.99
N PHE A 152 4.12 19.39 1.69
CA PHE A 152 3.84 20.59 0.89
C PHE A 152 2.66 20.41 -0.05
N ASP A 153 1.65 21.27 0.06
CA ASP A 153 0.60 21.44 -0.97
C ASP A 153 1.11 22.12 -2.25
N ARG A 154 2.34 22.64 -2.21
CA ARG A 154 2.95 23.46 -3.28
C ARG A 154 3.41 22.66 -4.51
N GLY A 155 3.07 21.38 -4.62
CA GLY A 155 3.30 20.55 -5.82
C GLY A 155 2.27 20.74 -6.93
N ALA A 156 1.14 21.37 -6.63
CA ALA A 156 0.05 21.58 -7.58
C ALA A 156 0.28 22.71 -8.61
N ASP A 157 1.28 23.56 -8.39
CA ASP A 157 1.61 24.66 -9.29
C ASP A 157 2.28 24.17 -10.58
N VAL A 158 2.30 25.01 -11.63
CA VAL A 158 2.81 24.60 -12.96
C VAL A 158 4.27 24.14 -12.87
N ILE A 159 5.12 24.85 -12.13
CA ILE A 159 6.54 24.46 -12.01
C ILE A 159 6.66 23.13 -11.25
N GLY A 160 5.87 22.91 -10.19
CA GLY A 160 5.88 21.66 -9.43
C GLY A 160 5.47 20.47 -10.29
N ARG A 161 4.44 20.64 -11.12
CA ARG A 161 3.98 19.64 -12.09
C ARG A 161 5.03 19.35 -13.16
N VAL A 162 5.70 20.37 -13.69
CA VAL A 162 6.77 20.20 -14.69
C VAL A 162 7.96 19.43 -14.08
N LEU A 163 8.35 19.75 -12.85
CA LEU A 163 9.42 19.02 -12.16
C LEU A 163 9.01 17.57 -11.85
N ALA A 164 7.77 17.33 -11.41
CA ALA A 164 7.25 15.98 -11.19
C ALA A 164 7.23 15.18 -12.50
N PHE A 165 6.76 15.78 -13.59
CA PHE A 165 6.76 15.17 -14.92
C PHE A 165 8.17 14.83 -15.40
N GLY A 166 9.14 15.73 -15.22
CA GLY A 166 10.55 15.46 -15.54
C GLY A 166 11.13 14.28 -14.74
N SER A 167 10.75 14.17 -13.47
CA SER A 167 11.09 13.02 -12.63
C SER A 167 10.47 11.72 -13.18
N MET A 168 9.19 11.75 -13.58
CA MET A 168 8.50 10.60 -14.16
C MET A 168 9.13 10.16 -15.49
N CYS A 169 9.46 11.09 -16.39
CA CYS A 169 10.16 10.75 -17.64
C CYS A 169 11.49 10.02 -17.38
N SER A 170 12.21 10.44 -16.33
CA SER A 170 13.45 9.79 -15.92
C SER A 170 13.18 8.38 -15.37
N LEU A 171 12.14 8.20 -14.56
CA LEU A 171 11.73 6.89 -14.05
C LEU A 171 11.25 5.92 -15.15
N VAL A 172 10.65 6.43 -16.23
CA VAL A 172 10.32 5.60 -17.41
C VAL A 172 11.58 5.07 -18.10
N VAL A 173 12.65 5.87 -18.16
CA VAL A 173 13.95 5.40 -18.69
C VAL A 173 14.54 4.32 -17.78
N VAL A 174 14.40 4.46 -16.45
CA VAL A 174 14.75 3.39 -15.51
C VAL A 174 13.94 2.13 -15.82
N ALA A 175 12.60 2.22 -15.90
CA ALA A 175 11.75 1.07 -16.22
C ALA A 175 12.19 0.35 -17.50
N GLY A 176 12.46 1.11 -18.56
CA GLY A 176 12.88 0.56 -19.85
C GLY A 176 14.28 -0.07 -19.89
N THR A 177 15.09 0.11 -18.84
CA THR A 177 16.47 -0.42 -18.76
C THR A 177 16.64 -1.50 -17.69
N VAL A 178 15.87 -1.46 -16.60
CA VAL A 178 16.06 -2.40 -15.48
C VAL A 178 15.72 -3.85 -15.83
N GLY A 179 14.85 -4.08 -16.82
CA GLY A 179 14.48 -5.43 -17.29
C GLY A 179 15.65 -6.22 -17.89
N TYR A 180 16.77 -5.55 -18.21
CA TYR A 180 18.00 -6.18 -18.73
C TYR A 180 19.01 -6.54 -17.62
N GLY A 181 18.74 -6.19 -16.36
CA GLY A 181 19.63 -6.51 -15.24
C GLY A 181 21.01 -5.85 -15.35
N PHE A 182 22.07 -6.66 -15.34
CA PHE A 182 23.47 -6.24 -15.49
C PHE A 182 24.14 -6.81 -16.74
N THR A 183 23.35 -7.09 -17.79
CA THR A 183 23.86 -7.74 -19.01
C THR A 183 24.68 -6.83 -19.90
N ASP A 184 24.27 -5.57 -20.03
CA ASP A 184 24.98 -4.57 -20.81
C ASP A 184 25.29 -3.34 -19.97
N SER A 185 26.57 -2.97 -19.95
CA SER A 185 27.08 -1.72 -19.41
C SER A 185 26.29 -0.48 -19.90
N TYR A 186 25.84 -0.46 -21.15
CA TYR A 186 25.08 0.65 -21.71
C TYR A 186 23.74 0.84 -20.98
N ASP A 187 22.99 -0.24 -20.76
CA ASP A 187 21.67 -0.21 -20.13
C ASP A 187 21.78 0.17 -18.64
N VAL A 188 22.74 -0.44 -17.91
CA VAL A 188 23.03 -0.12 -16.51
C VAL A 188 23.43 1.36 -16.35
N SER A 189 24.28 1.84 -17.27
CA SER A 189 24.74 3.22 -17.29
C SER A 189 23.57 4.21 -17.49
N TRP A 190 22.59 3.86 -18.34
CA TRP A 190 21.37 4.66 -18.50
C TRP A 190 20.42 4.58 -17.31
N ALA A 191 20.24 3.42 -16.67
CA ALA A 191 19.46 3.29 -15.46
C ALA A 191 20.01 4.20 -14.34
N PHE A 192 21.33 4.20 -14.14
CA PHE A 192 21.99 5.04 -13.13
C PHE A 192 21.91 6.54 -13.45
N ARG A 193 22.11 6.95 -14.72
CA ARG A 193 21.90 8.34 -15.15
C ARG A 193 20.47 8.79 -14.90
N ALA A 194 19.50 7.99 -15.32
CA ALA A 194 18.09 8.31 -15.21
C ALA A 194 17.66 8.45 -13.73
N HIS A 195 18.14 7.57 -12.85
CA HIS A 195 17.94 7.70 -11.40
C HIS A 195 18.54 8.99 -10.83
N ALA A 196 19.77 9.33 -11.23
CA ALA A 196 20.41 10.58 -10.80
C ALA A 196 19.58 11.81 -11.24
N VAL A 197 19.09 11.82 -12.49
CA VAL A 197 18.24 12.90 -13.02
C VAL A 197 16.89 12.98 -12.31
N ALA A 198 16.21 11.85 -12.05
CA ALA A 198 14.98 11.81 -11.27
C ALA A 198 15.18 12.43 -9.87
N THR A 199 16.30 12.08 -9.23
CA THR A 199 16.68 12.61 -7.92
C THR A 199 16.93 14.12 -7.99
N LEU A 200 17.58 14.63 -9.04
CA LEU A 200 17.80 16.07 -9.24
C LEU A 200 16.50 16.86 -9.43
N PHE A 201 15.49 16.30 -10.10
CA PHE A 201 14.16 16.92 -10.17
C PHE A 201 13.52 17.04 -8.78
N SER A 202 13.67 16.00 -7.95
CA SER A 202 13.19 16.05 -6.56
C SER A 202 13.99 17.04 -5.71
N VAL A 203 15.31 17.11 -5.89
CA VAL A 203 16.17 18.14 -5.27
C VAL A 203 15.69 19.55 -5.68
N ALA A 204 15.34 19.78 -6.95
CA ALA A 204 14.83 21.07 -7.40
C ALA A 204 13.50 21.46 -6.71
N LYS A 205 12.60 20.49 -6.49
CA LYS A 205 11.36 20.71 -5.72
C LYS A 205 11.65 21.15 -4.28
N TYR A 206 12.59 20.51 -3.59
CA TYR A 206 13.01 20.90 -2.24
C TYR A 206 13.80 22.22 -2.21
N ALA A 207 14.66 22.48 -3.19
CA ALA A 207 15.37 23.75 -3.33
C ALA A 207 14.38 24.92 -3.45
N ARG A 208 13.34 24.76 -4.25
CA ARG A 208 12.24 25.73 -4.35
C ARG A 208 11.50 25.91 -3.02
N ALA A 209 11.26 24.84 -2.28
CA ALA A 209 10.65 24.91 -0.94
C ALA A 209 11.52 25.68 0.07
N ILE A 210 12.85 25.57 -0.03
CA ILE A 210 13.80 26.34 0.80
C ILE A 210 13.65 27.85 0.57
N PHE A 211 13.53 28.30 -0.68
CA PHE A 211 13.36 29.72 -1.00
C PHE A 211 12.02 30.30 -0.53
N GLY A 212 10.99 29.45 -0.44
CA GLY A 212 9.66 29.82 0.04
C GLY A 212 9.41 29.48 1.51
N ALA A 213 10.45 29.15 2.28
CA ALA A 213 10.32 28.78 3.68
C ALA A 213 9.93 30.01 4.53
N PRO A 214 8.93 29.90 5.42
CA PRO A 214 8.46 31.01 6.25
C PRO A 214 9.46 31.40 7.36
N ALA A 215 10.37 30.50 7.72
CA ALA A 215 11.37 30.70 8.77
C ALA A 215 12.75 30.14 8.36
N ASP A 216 13.81 30.78 8.84
CA ASP A 216 15.20 30.34 8.60
C ASP A 216 15.49 28.95 9.16
N SER A 217 14.86 28.57 10.27
CA SER A 217 14.95 27.24 10.85
C SER A 217 14.39 26.16 9.92
N GLU A 218 13.23 26.42 9.32
CA GLU A 218 12.63 25.55 8.31
C GLU A 218 13.52 25.43 7.07
N ALA A 219 14.04 26.55 6.56
CA ALA A 219 14.99 26.55 5.45
C ALA A 219 16.25 25.74 5.76
N LYS A 220 16.78 25.83 6.99
CA LYS A 220 17.95 25.07 7.45
C LYS A 220 17.65 23.57 7.50
N THR A 221 16.50 23.17 8.06
CA THR A 221 16.08 21.77 8.10
C THR A 221 15.92 21.19 6.70
N LEU A 222 15.31 21.93 5.77
CA LEU A 222 15.17 21.50 4.38
C LEU A 222 16.51 21.38 3.65
N LYS A 223 17.48 22.26 3.93
CA LYS A 223 18.86 22.12 3.41
C LYS A 223 19.53 20.84 3.92
N LEU A 224 19.35 20.49 5.19
CA LEU A 224 19.87 19.24 5.77
C LEU A 224 19.21 18.00 5.13
N ILE A 225 17.90 18.07 4.86
CA ILE A 225 17.17 17.03 4.14
C ILE A 225 17.67 16.89 2.69
N LEU A 226 18.16 17.96 2.05
CA LEU A 226 18.62 17.96 0.67
C LEU A 226 19.99 17.29 0.45
N ILE A 227 20.90 17.40 1.43
CA ILE A 227 22.29 16.91 1.31
C ILE A 227 22.36 15.43 0.90
N PRO A 228 21.63 14.49 1.55
CA PRO A 228 21.69 13.07 1.19
C PRO A 228 21.23 12.80 -0.24
N PHE A 229 20.29 13.58 -0.76
CA PHE A 229 19.78 13.42 -2.13
C PHE A 229 20.73 13.96 -3.18
N LEU A 230 21.42 15.06 -2.89
CA LEU A 230 22.50 15.56 -3.75
C LEU A 230 23.67 14.58 -3.79
N VAL A 231 24.01 13.99 -2.64
CA VAL A 231 25.05 12.96 -2.58
C VAL A 231 24.61 11.73 -3.36
N ASP A 232 23.39 11.23 -3.17
CA ASP A 232 22.83 10.10 -3.93
C ASP A 232 22.92 10.34 -5.44
N ALA A 233 22.44 11.49 -5.93
CA ALA A 233 22.52 11.85 -7.34
C ALA A 233 23.97 11.90 -7.87
N LEU A 234 24.91 12.42 -7.07
CA LEU A 234 26.33 12.47 -7.44
C LEU A 234 26.94 11.07 -7.53
N PHE A 235 26.69 10.21 -6.55
CA PHE A 235 27.22 8.84 -6.56
C PHE A 235 26.65 8.04 -7.72
N TYR A 236 25.35 8.18 -8.03
CA TYR A 236 24.75 7.53 -9.20
C TYR A 236 25.28 8.09 -10.52
N PHE A 237 25.57 9.39 -10.60
CA PHE A 237 26.25 9.96 -11.76
C PHE A 237 27.65 9.37 -11.94
N ILE A 238 28.45 9.30 -10.87
CA ILE A 238 29.79 8.68 -10.88
C ILE A 238 29.69 7.21 -11.29
N ALA A 239 28.80 6.45 -10.66
CA ALA A 239 28.55 5.04 -11.00
C ALA A 239 28.22 4.90 -12.49
N SER A 240 27.36 5.77 -13.04
CA SER A 240 26.99 5.69 -14.46
C SER A 240 28.16 5.85 -15.43
N VAL A 241 29.17 6.64 -15.07
CA VAL A 241 30.39 6.81 -15.87
C VAL A 241 31.33 5.63 -15.66
N GLU A 242 31.44 5.16 -14.42
CA GLU A 242 32.28 4.03 -14.03
C GLU A 242 31.85 2.73 -14.69
N VAL A 243 30.54 2.52 -14.94
CA VAL A 243 30.02 1.30 -15.61
C VAL A 243 30.77 0.99 -16.93
N ASN A 244 31.18 2.02 -17.68
CA ASN A 244 31.90 1.83 -18.95
C ASN A 244 33.38 1.42 -18.78
N HIS A 245 33.96 1.66 -17.60
CA HIS A 245 35.33 1.28 -17.27
C HIS A 245 35.35 -0.05 -16.51
N ASP A 246 34.50 -0.16 -15.48
CA ASP A 246 34.37 -1.31 -14.60
C ASP A 246 32.95 -1.36 -13.99
N MET A 247 32.13 -2.30 -14.48
CA MET A 247 30.77 -2.49 -14.00
C MET A 247 30.70 -2.93 -12.53
N GLU A 248 31.69 -3.67 -12.04
CA GLU A 248 31.74 -4.14 -10.67
C GLU A 248 31.91 -2.97 -9.69
N ASN A 249 32.87 -2.09 -9.99
CA ASN A 249 33.07 -0.85 -9.22
C ASN A 249 31.83 0.03 -9.25
N ALA A 250 31.17 0.16 -10.41
CA ALA A 250 29.95 0.94 -10.52
C ALA A 250 28.81 0.39 -9.64
N ILE A 251 28.63 -0.94 -9.60
CA ILE A 251 27.67 -1.61 -8.72
C ILE A 251 27.99 -1.32 -7.24
N TYR A 252 29.28 -1.40 -6.85
CA TYR A 252 29.68 -1.05 -5.49
C TYR A 252 29.40 0.41 -5.13
N ILE A 253 29.69 1.35 -6.04
CA ILE A 253 29.41 2.78 -5.84
C ILE A 253 27.90 2.99 -5.66
N ALA A 254 27.08 2.34 -6.48
CA ALA A 254 25.62 2.43 -6.40
C ALA A 254 25.07 1.86 -5.07
N PHE A 255 25.54 0.68 -4.63
CA PHE A 255 25.17 0.13 -3.32
C PHE A 255 25.65 1.03 -2.17
N PHE A 256 26.85 1.57 -2.26
CA PHE A 256 27.37 2.52 -1.28
C PHE A 256 26.49 3.77 -1.22
N ALA A 257 26.03 4.29 -2.37
CA ALA A 257 25.09 5.41 -2.43
C ALA A 257 23.80 5.11 -1.64
N GLN A 258 23.24 3.91 -1.82
CA GLN A 258 22.02 3.49 -1.12
C GLN A 258 22.20 3.38 0.38
N VAL A 259 23.30 2.75 0.83
CA VAL A 259 23.64 2.64 2.26
C VAL A 259 23.92 4.01 2.85
N PHE A 260 24.67 4.85 2.15
CA PHE A 260 25.01 6.20 2.60
C PHE A 260 23.75 7.06 2.71
N ARG A 261 22.86 7.04 1.71
CA ARG A 261 21.55 7.70 1.75
C ARG A 261 20.71 7.20 2.92
N GLY A 262 20.57 5.88 3.09
CA GLY A 262 19.85 5.28 4.21
C GLY A 262 20.42 5.70 5.57
N SER A 263 21.75 5.72 5.70
CA SER A 263 22.45 6.18 6.91
C SER A 263 22.28 7.67 7.14
N LEU A 264 22.19 8.49 6.08
CA LEU A 264 22.00 9.93 6.16
C LEU A 264 20.55 10.32 6.39
N ILE A 265 19.59 9.53 5.91
CA ILE A 265 18.19 9.61 6.31
C ILE A 265 18.12 9.24 7.78
N THR A 266 18.67 8.09 8.18
CA THR A 266 18.75 7.70 9.60
C THR A 266 19.48 8.76 10.43
N TYR A 267 20.52 9.40 9.89
CA TYR A 267 21.25 10.49 10.53
C TYR A 267 20.43 11.76 10.59
N ASN A 268 19.69 12.17 9.56
CA ASN A 268 18.78 13.31 9.64
C ASN A 268 17.67 13.03 10.68
N TRP A 269 17.20 11.79 10.75
CA TRP A 269 16.22 11.33 11.73
C TRP A 269 16.79 11.23 13.16
N LEU A 270 18.07 10.86 13.34
CA LEU A 270 18.80 10.85 14.62
C LEU A 270 19.27 12.23 15.04
N ALA A 271 19.72 13.02 14.07
CA ALA A 271 20.04 14.42 14.17
C ALA A 271 18.77 15.24 14.36
N GLY A 272 17.57 14.72 14.15
CA GLY A 272 16.35 15.29 14.75
C GLY A 272 16.44 15.38 16.27
N GLY A 273 17.21 14.50 16.92
CA GLY A 273 17.60 14.60 18.32
C GLY A 273 18.69 15.63 18.61
N LEU A 274 19.48 16.07 17.61
CA LEU A 274 20.57 17.06 17.72
C LEU A 274 20.20 18.46 17.18
N ALA A 275 19.28 18.53 16.22
CA ALA A 275 18.82 19.70 15.47
C ALA A 275 17.68 20.43 16.18
N GLY A 276 17.20 19.87 17.31
CA GLY A 276 16.24 20.52 18.18
C GLY A 276 14.82 20.54 17.63
N LYS A 277 13.99 21.35 18.29
CA LYS A 277 12.53 21.48 18.08
C LYS A 277 12.13 21.66 16.61
N ASP A 278 12.95 22.36 15.82
CA ASP A 278 12.67 22.69 14.42
C ASP A 278 12.62 21.47 13.49
N TYR A 279 13.42 20.43 13.75
CA TYR A 279 13.35 19.18 12.99
C TYR A 279 12.10 18.37 13.35
N TYR A 280 11.73 18.37 14.64
CA TYR A 280 10.51 17.73 15.10
C TYR A 280 9.27 18.38 14.49
N GLU A 281 9.21 19.72 14.47
CA GLU A 281 8.14 20.48 13.82
C GLU A 281 8.03 20.16 12.30
N MET A 282 9.15 19.94 11.60
CA MET A 282 9.13 19.51 10.20
C MET A 282 8.71 18.04 10.02
N SER A 283 9.11 17.14 10.92
CA SER A 283 8.68 15.73 10.90
C SER A 283 7.17 15.62 11.13
N THR A 284 6.61 16.46 12.01
CA THR A 284 5.16 16.53 12.25
C THR A 284 4.36 17.11 11.08
N LYS A 285 5.02 17.68 10.05
CA LYS A 285 4.33 18.07 8.80
C LYS A 285 4.03 16.87 7.88
N ILE A 286 4.47 15.65 8.23
CA ILE A 286 4.07 14.45 7.50
C ILE A 286 2.65 14.07 7.95
N ASP A 287 1.69 14.26 7.06
CA ASP A 287 0.30 13.83 7.26
C ASP A 287 0.21 12.31 7.16
N ALA A 288 -0.06 11.65 8.29
CA ALA A 288 -0.16 10.20 8.39
C ALA A 288 -1.38 9.62 7.64
N HIS A 289 -2.48 10.37 7.52
CA HIS A 289 -3.63 9.95 6.72
C HIS A 289 -3.26 9.92 5.25
N TYR A 290 -2.67 11.02 4.75
CA TYR A 290 -2.16 11.10 3.38
C TYR A 290 -1.12 9.99 3.11
N VAL A 291 -0.19 9.72 4.05
CA VAL A 291 0.76 8.61 3.90
C VAL A 291 0.03 7.28 3.78
N THR A 292 -0.90 7.00 4.70
CA THR A 292 -1.72 5.77 4.68
C THR A 292 -2.41 5.60 3.34
N GLU A 293 -3.03 6.66 2.84
CA GLU A 293 -3.71 6.69 1.54
C GLU A 293 -2.74 6.37 0.41
N ARG A 294 -1.57 7.03 0.33
CA ARG A 294 -0.56 6.80 -0.73
C ARG A 294 -0.02 5.37 -0.74
N PHE A 295 0.28 4.80 0.43
CA PHE A 295 0.69 3.39 0.52
C PHE A 295 -0.44 2.44 0.12
N GLY A 296 -1.67 2.71 0.52
CA GLY A 296 -2.85 1.94 0.10
C GLY A 296 -3.08 1.98 -1.41
N LEU A 297 -3.00 3.18 -2.01
CA LEU A 297 -3.16 3.40 -3.45
C LEU A 297 -2.03 2.73 -4.26
N LEU A 298 -0.79 2.86 -3.82
CA LEU A 298 0.31 2.15 -4.47
C LEU A 298 0.12 0.62 -4.36
N SER A 299 -0.29 0.13 -3.19
CA SER A 299 -0.51 -1.30 -2.96
C SER A 299 -1.65 -1.87 -3.81
N ILE A 300 -2.73 -1.11 -4.04
CA ILE A 300 -3.82 -1.59 -4.91
C ILE A 300 -3.36 -1.69 -6.37
N ILE A 301 -2.50 -0.77 -6.84
CA ILE A 301 -1.92 -0.84 -8.18
C ILE A 301 -1.04 -2.09 -8.30
N VAL A 302 -0.17 -2.35 -7.32
CA VAL A 302 0.68 -3.55 -7.28
C VAL A 302 -0.13 -4.85 -7.21
N ILE A 303 -1.20 -4.89 -6.41
CA ILE A 303 -2.14 -6.03 -6.38
C ILE A 303 -2.84 -6.20 -7.74
N GLY A 304 -3.08 -5.11 -8.46
CA GLY A 304 -3.59 -5.11 -9.83
C GLY A 304 -2.70 -5.90 -10.80
N GLU A 305 -1.37 -5.84 -10.65
CA GLU A 305 -0.44 -6.65 -11.46
C GLU A 305 -0.65 -8.15 -11.25
N SER A 306 -0.92 -8.60 -10.02
CA SER A 306 -1.30 -10.00 -9.76
C SER A 306 -2.55 -10.40 -10.52
N ILE A 307 -3.56 -9.52 -10.59
CA ILE A 307 -4.79 -9.78 -11.34
C ILE A 307 -4.50 -9.84 -12.86
N LEU A 308 -3.67 -8.94 -13.38
CA LEU A 308 -3.26 -8.95 -14.79
C LEU A 308 -2.49 -10.23 -15.15
N SER A 309 -1.58 -10.68 -14.28
CA SER A 309 -0.85 -11.92 -14.45
C SER A 309 -1.75 -13.16 -14.43
N LEU A 310 -2.76 -13.20 -13.53
CA LEU A 310 -3.75 -14.29 -13.50
C LEU A 310 -4.50 -14.40 -14.84
N VAL A 311 -5.01 -13.27 -15.34
CA VAL A 311 -5.76 -13.21 -16.60
C VAL A 311 -4.86 -13.57 -17.79
N SER A 312 -3.60 -13.13 -17.77
CA SER A 312 -2.65 -13.38 -18.85
C SER A 312 -2.18 -14.84 -18.89
N GLY A 313 -1.94 -15.47 -17.73
CA GLY A 313 -1.53 -16.87 -17.65
C GLY A 313 -2.54 -17.81 -18.31
N VAL A 314 -3.84 -17.62 -18.06
CA VAL A 314 -4.89 -18.47 -18.65
C VAL A 314 -5.14 -18.22 -20.14
N LYS A 315 -4.82 -17.03 -20.66
CA LYS A 315 -4.92 -16.76 -22.11
C LYS A 315 -3.95 -17.60 -22.94
N ALA A 316 -2.92 -18.17 -22.33
CA ALA A 316 -2.00 -19.10 -23.00
C ALA A 316 -2.66 -20.45 -23.33
N SER A 317 -3.84 -20.77 -22.76
CA SER A 317 -4.54 -22.05 -22.97
C SER A 317 -5.15 -22.18 -24.36
N ALA A 318 -4.90 -23.32 -25.01
CA ALA A 318 -5.41 -23.65 -26.35
C ALA A 318 -6.95 -23.65 -26.44
N SER A 319 -7.64 -23.93 -25.33
CA SER A 319 -9.09 -23.82 -25.21
C SER A 319 -9.48 -23.46 -23.79
N PHE A 320 -10.31 -22.43 -23.62
CA PHE A 320 -10.84 -22.03 -22.32
C PHE A 320 -11.89 -23.03 -21.81
N GLY A 321 -11.66 -23.62 -20.64
CA GLY A 321 -12.51 -24.66 -20.07
C GLY A 321 -12.71 -24.56 -18.55
N HIS A 322 -13.34 -25.58 -17.97
CA HIS A 322 -13.65 -25.62 -16.53
C HIS A 322 -12.41 -25.59 -15.62
N LEU A 323 -11.28 -26.14 -16.08
CA LEU A 323 -10.04 -26.13 -15.33
C LEU A 323 -9.48 -24.71 -15.22
N ASP A 324 -9.50 -23.95 -16.32
CA ASP A 324 -9.07 -22.55 -16.35
C ASP A 324 -9.87 -21.68 -15.38
N ILE A 325 -11.19 -21.88 -15.32
CA ILE A 325 -12.06 -21.17 -14.35
C ILE A 325 -11.65 -21.49 -12.91
N LYS A 326 -11.44 -22.77 -12.59
CA LYS A 326 -11.03 -23.18 -11.24
C LYS A 326 -9.68 -22.56 -10.86
N THR A 327 -8.74 -22.57 -11.78
CA THR A 327 -7.40 -22.02 -11.61
C THR A 327 -7.42 -20.50 -11.43
N LEU A 328 -8.21 -19.78 -12.24
CA LEU A 328 -8.42 -18.33 -12.07
C LEU A 328 -9.04 -18.01 -10.70
N LEU A 329 -10.06 -18.75 -10.28
CA LEU A 329 -10.71 -18.54 -8.99
C LEU A 329 -9.75 -18.84 -7.84
N ALA A 330 -8.94 -19.90 -7.92
CA ALA A 330 -7.95 -20.23 -6.90
C ALA A 330 -6.89 -19.12 -6.78
N GLY A 331 -6.32 -18.67 -7.89
CA GLY A 331 -5.38 -17.56 -7.91
C GLY A 331 -5.99 -16.26 -7.39
N PHE A 332 -7.22 -15.94 -7.78
CA PHE A 332 -7.94 -14.76 -7.30
C PHE A 332 -8.20 -14.82 -5.79
N ILE A 333 -8.53 -15.98 -5.23
CA ILE A 333 -8.69 -16.14 -3.77
C ILE A 333 -7.40 -15.80 -3.04
N ILE A 334 -6.23 -16.25 -3.53
CA ILE A 334 -4.92 -15.93 -2.92
C ILE A 334 -4.70 -14.41 -2.93
N VAL A 335 -4.89 -13.77 -4.09
CA VAL A 335 -4.73 -12.31 -4.23
C VAL A 335 -5.72 -11.54 -3.35
N PHE A 336 -6.99 -11.97 -3.33
CA PHE A 336 -8.04 -11.36 -2.52
C PHE A 336 -7.77 -11.49 -1.02
N SER A 337 -7.28 -12.65 -0.55
CA SER A 337 -6.87 -12.83 0.84
C SER A 337 -5.72 -11.90 1.23
N ASN A 338 -4.74 -11.69 0.35
CA ASN A 338 -3.64 -10.75 0.60
C ASN A 338 -4.13 -9.31 0.64
N TRP A 339 -5.03 -8.94 -0.27
CA TRP A 339 -5.72 -7.65 -0.25
C TRP A 339 -6.46 -7.44 1.07
N TRP A 340 -7.28 -8.42 1.49
CA TRP A 340 -8.07 -8.35 2.72
C TRP A 340 -7.18 -8.09 3.94
N ILE A 341 -6.17 -8.94 4.14
CA ILE A 341 -5.27 -8.86 5.29
C ILE A 341 -4.50 -7.53 5.30
N TYR A 342 -4.06 -7.05 4.13
CA TYR A 342 -3.35 -5.78 4.05
C TYR A 342 -4.23 -4.60 4.43
N PHE A 343 -5.40 -4.45 3.81
CA PHE A 343 -6.25 -3.28 4.00
C PHE A 343 -6.97 -3.25 5.36
N ASP A 344 -7.31 -4.41 5.95
CA ASP A 344 -7.83 -4.46 7.33
C ASP A 344 -6.80 -3.97 8.37
N ASN A 345 -5.52 -3.97 8.02
CA ASN A 345 -4.41 -3.64 8.90
C ASN A 345 -3.62 -2.39 8.47
N LEU A 346 -4.09 -1.70 7.43
CA LEU A 346 -3.45 -0.51 6.90
C LEU A 346 -3.70 0.67 7.85
N ASN A 347 -2.72 0.99 8.68
CA ASN A 347 -2.74 2.17 9.54
C ASN A 347 -1.32 2.72 9.72
N MET A 348 -1.06 3.91 9.18
CA MET A 348 0.27 4.54 9.17
C MET A 348 0.39 5.70 10.17
N ASN A 349 -0.46 5.77 11.19
CA ASN A 349 -0.36 6.78 12.27
C ASN A 349 1.00 6.77 12.99
N ILE A 350 1.76 5.68 12.84
CA ILE A 350 3.07 5.50 13.46
C ILE A 350 4.25 6.06 12.63
N VAL A 351 4.02 6.57 11.42
CA VAL A 351 5.08 7.12 10.55
C VAL A 351 5.74 8.37 11.16
N SER A 352 5.06 9.05 12.08
CA SER A 352 5.61 10.14 12.90
C SER A 352 6.64 9.69 13.95
N TYR A 353 6.76 8.38 14.23
CA TYR A 353 7.69 7.83 15.22
C TYR A 353 8.98 7.33 14.56
N HIS A 354 10.09 7.99 14.89
CA HIS A 354 11.36 7.95 14.17
C HIS A 354 11.87 6.58 13.70
N THR A 355 12.04 5.61 14.60
CA THR A 355 12.60 4.29 14.23
C THR A 355 11.58 3.33 13.65
N ARG A 356 10.31 3.43 14.08
CA ARG A 356 9.23 2.55 13.61
C ARG A 356 8.74 2.95 12.23
N GLY A 357 8.70 4.24 11.94
CA GLY A 357 8.39 4.77 10.61
C GLY A 357 9.36 4.23 9.55
N LEU A 358 10.67 4.25 9.82
CA LEU A 358 11.67 3.68 8.90
C LEU A 358 11.46 2.18 8.67
N LEU A 359 11.26 1.42 9.74
CA LEU A 359 11.02 -0.02 9.63
C LEU A 359 9.77 -0.31 8.79
N ILE A 360 8.69 0.44 9.00
CA ILE A 360 7.45 0.28 8.23
C ILE A 360 7.63 0.65 6.77
N VAL A 361 8.34 1.73 6.47
CA VAL A 361 8.63 2.15 5.09
C VAL A 361 9.36 1.03 4.35
N TYR A 362 10.47 0.51 4.88
CA TYR A 362 11.22 -0.54 4.20
C TYR A 362 10.53 -1.92 4.21
N LEU A 363 9.68 -2.21 5.22
CA LEU A 363 8.82 -3.40 5.17
C LEU A 363 7.80 -3.34 4.03
N HIS A 364 7.29 -2.14 3.71
CA HIS A 364 6.39 -1.96 2.57
C HIS A 364 7.12 -2.09 1.24
N GLU A 365 8.38 -1.66 1.13
CA GLU A 365 9.20 -1.93 -0.06
C GLU A 365 9.27 -3.44 -0.33
N ALA A 366 9.69 -4.20 0.69
CA ALA A 366 9.77 -5.66 0.61
C ALA A 366 8.41 -6.29 0.33
N LEU A 367 7.32 -5.74 0.87
CA LEU A 367 5.96 -6.18 0.56
C LEU A 367 5.60 -5.94 -0.91
N MET A 368 5.90 -4.77 -1.48
CA MET A 368 5.60 -4.47 -2.88
C MET A 368 6.39 -5.37 -3.83
N VAL A 369 7.70 -5.51 -3.61
CA VAL A 369 8.56 -6.38 -4.42
C VAL A 369 8.09 -7.84 -4.35
N SER A 370 7.80 -8.35 -3.15
CA SER A 370 7.27 -9.72 -3.00
C SER A 370 5.90 -9.92 -3.64
N ASN A 371 5.00 -8.92 -3.61
CA ASN A 371 3.73 -8.99 -4.32
C ASN A 371 3.90 -9.03 -5.84
N CYS A 372 4.88 -8.32 -6.41
CA CYS A 372 5.13 -8.42 -7.85
C CYS A 372 5.76 -9.77 -8.23
N PHE A 373 6.60 -10.37 -7.37
CA PHE A 373 7.05 -11.75 -7.56
C PHE A 373 5.94 -12.79 -7.39
N LEU A 374 5.00 -12.52 -6.50
CA LEU A 374 3.78 -13.31 -6.38
C LEU A 374 2.96 -13.23 -7.67
N ALA A 375 2.80 -12.03 -8.25
CA ALA A 375 2.14 -11.82 -9.54
C ALA A 375 2.83 -12.63 -10.65
N ALA A 376 4.15 -12.54 -10.73
CA ALA A 376 4.98 -13.28 -11.67
C ALA A 376 4.82 -14.81 -11.52
N GLY A 377 4.97 -15.34 -10.31
CA GLY A 377 4.82 -16.77 -10.03
C GLY A 377 3.40 -17.28 -10.31
N LEU A 378 2.36 -16.47 -10.03
CA LEU A 378 0.98 -16.77 -10.42
C LEU A 378 0.87 -16.86 -11.95
N GLY A 379 1.40 -15.89 -12.69
CA GLY A 379 1.39 -15.90 -14.15
C GLY A 379 2.09 -17.14 -14.73
N GLY A 380 3.28 -17.48 -14.20
CA GLY A 380 4.06 -18.64 -14.61
C GLY A 380 3.33 -19.97 -14.41
N VAL A 381 2.90 -20.26 -13.17
CA VAL A 381 2.14 -21.48 -12.82
C VAL A 381 0.83 -21.60 -13.61
N LEU A 382 0.22 -20.47 -14.00
CA LEU A 382 -1.04 -20.49 -14.76
C LEU A 382 -0.82 -20.62 -16.28
N SER A 383 0.39 -20.35 -16.78
CA SER A 383 0.67 -20.37 -18.22
C SER A 383 0.80 -21.81 -18.74
N THR A 384 -0.12 -22.20 -19.63
CA THR A 384 -0.19 -23.55 -20.21
C THR A 384 0.76 -23.79 -21.40
N ALA A 385 1.53 -22.76 -21.79
CA ALA A 385 2.60 -22.90 -22.78
C ALA A 385 3.77 -23.75 -22.26
N HIS A 386 3.96 -23.77 -20.94
CA HIS A 386 4.84 -24.71 -20.25
C HIS A 386 4.00 -25.96 -19.92
N ALA A 387 4.05 -26.97 -20.80
CA ALA A 387 3.27 -28.20 -20.66
C ALA A 387 3.64 -29.04 -19.42
N GLU A 388 4.73 -28.66 -18.74
CA GLU A 388 5.10 -29.07 -17.40
C GLU A 388 5.30 -27.79 -16.60
N ASP A 389 4.57 -27.60 -15.49
CA ASP A 389 4.85 -26.49 -14.58
C ASP A 389 6.32 -26.60 -14.18
N THR A 390 7.12 -25.59 -14.48
CA THR A 390 8.53 -25.65 -14.10
C THR A 390 8.61 -25.58 -12.57
N PRO A 391 9.46 -26.39 -11.91
CA PRO A 391 9.68 -26.30 -10.47
C PRO A 391 10.00 -24.87 -10.01
N GLU A 392 10.56 -24.05 -10.90
CA GLU A 392 10.98 -22.66 -10.68
C GLU A 392 9.78 -21.71 -10.50
N ASP A 393 8.71 -21.84 -11.30
CA ASP A 393 7.51 -21.02 -11.16
C ASP A 393 6.79 -21.29 -9.83
N ALA A 394 6.73 -22.57 -9.44
CA ALA A 394 6.18 -22.98 -8.14
C ALA A 394 7.04 -22.47 -6.97
N GLN A 395 8.37 -22.52 -7.09
CA GLN A 395 9.30 -21.95 -6.12
C GLN A 395 9.10 -20.44 -5.97
N LEU A 396 9.06 -19.72 -7.08
CA LEU A 396 8.86 -18.27 -7.08
C LEU A 396 7.54 -17.91 -6.41
N LEU A 397 6.45 -18.59 -6.76
CA LEU A 397 5.13 -18.38 -6.18
C LEU A 397 5.13 -18.64 -4.66
N CYS A 398 5.68 -19.77 -4.21
CA CYS A 398 5.71 -20.14 -2.80
C CYS A 398 6.60 -19.21 -1.96
N TYR A 399 7.82 -18.93 -2.43
CA TYR A 399 8.78 -18.11 -1.68
C TYR A 399 8.36 -16.64 -1.64
N SER A 400 7.88 -16.08 -2.75
CA SER A 400 7.32 -14.73 -2.76
C SER A 400 6.13 -14.64 -1.82
N TYR A 401 5.23 -15.64 -1.81
CA TYR A 401 4.10 -15.64 -0.88
C TYR A 401 4.54 -15.70 0.58
N ALA A 402 5.58 -16.46 0.91
CA ALA A 402 6.15 -16.51 2.26
C ALA A 402 6.69 -15.14 2.69
N VAL A 403 7.39 -14.43 1.79
CA VAL A 403 7.89 -13.07 2.05
C VAL A 403 6.73 -12.09 2.22
N THR A 404 5.71 -12.12 1.36
CA THR A 404 4.50 -11.29 1.48
C THR A 404 3.83 -11.49 2.84
N CYS A 405 3.64 -12.75 3.25
CA CYS A 405 3.06 -13.12 4.55
C CYS A 405 3.89 -12.57 5.73
N THR A 406 5.21 -12.65 5.61
CA THR A 406 6.18 -12.18 6.61
C THR A 406 6.15 -10.66 6.73
N CYS A 407 6.16 -9.93 5.61
CA CYS A 407 6.07 -8.49 5.58
C CYS A 407 4.75 -7.99 6.19
N GLN A 408 3.61 -8.59 5.83
CA GLN A 408 2.31 -8.25 6.41
C GLN A 408 2.29 -8.47 7.93
N PHE A 409 2.86 -9.58 8.41
CA PHE A 409 2.97 -9.85 9.85
C PHE A 409 3.79 -8.75 10.55
N PHE A 410 4.99 -8.44 10.04
CA PHE A 410 5.84 -7.43 10.67
C PHE A 410 5.26 -6.02 10.58
N ILE A 411 4.64 -5.63 9.47
CA ILE A 411 3.95 -4.33 9.35
C ILE A 411 2.91 -4.21 10.45
N ARG A 412 2.03 -5.22 10.61
CA ARG A 412 1.02 -5.25 11.68
C ARG A 412 1.65 -5.19 13.06
N MET A 413 2.72 -5.96 13.29
CA MET A 413 3.44 -5.96 14.58
C MET A 413 3.98 -4.59 14.95
N VAL A 414 4.52 -3.85 13.98
CA VAL A 414 5.12 -2.53 14.20
C VAL A 414 4.04 -1.46 14.36
N THR A 415 2.96 -1.50 13.57
CA THR A 415 1.86 -0.54 13.65
C THR A 415 1.04 -0.69 14.94
N GLN A 416 0.80 -1.92 15.38
CA GLN A 416 0.03 -2.22 16.60
C GLN A 416 0.91 -2.31 17.86
N TRP A 417 2.21 -2.01 17.75
CA TRP A 417 3.15 -2.18 18.87
C TRP A 417 2.81 -1.24 20.02
N SER A 418 2.40 -1.84 21.14
CA SER A 418 2.29 -1.17 22.43
C SER A 418 2.61 -2.16 23.53
N THR A 419 3.47 -1.79 24.48
CA THR A 419 3.82 -2.65 25.63
C THR A 419 2.61 -3.07 26.44
N LYS A 420 1.57 -2.21 26.51
CA LYS A 420 0.29 -2.51 27.13
C LYS A 420 -0.55 -3.49 26.28
N ALA A 421 -0.65 -3.24 24.98
CA ALA A 421 -1.37 -4.13 24.06
C ALA A 421 -0.76 -5.52 23.99
N ILE A 422 0.57 -5.63 23.95
CA ILE A 422 1.30 -6.91 23.94
C ILE A 422 1.03 -7.69 25.23
N LYS A 423 1.09 -7.05 26.40
CA LYS A 423 0.82 -7.72 27.67
C LYS A 423 -0.63 -8.20 27.78
N GLN A 424 -1.58 -7.39 27.31
CA GLN A 424 -3.02 -7.72 27.36
C GLN A 424 -3.39 -8.81 26.34
N ASN A 425 -2.79 -8.78 25.15
CA ASN A 425 -3.12 -9.68 24.03
C ASN A 425 -2.01 -10.68 23.72
N PHE A 426 -1.15 -11.02 24.69
CA PHE A 426 0.04 -11.87 24.47
C PHE A 426 -0.28 -13.18 23.73
N LYS A 427 -1.39 -13.83 24.07
CA LYS A 427 -1.85 -15.06 23.40
C LYS A 427 -2.15 -14.85 21.90
N VAL A 428 -2.71 -13.70 21.52
CA VAL A 428 -2.99 -13.35 20.11
C VAL A 428 -1.68 -13.15 19.36
N TYR A 429 -0.72 -12.44 19.97
CA TYR A 429 0.62 -12.26 19.42
C TYR A 429 1.35 -13.59 19.20
N CYS A 430 1.35 -14.48 20.19
CA CYS A 430 1.95 -15.81 20.06
C CYS A 430 1.27 -16.66 18.97
N MET A 431 -0.07 -16.60 18.90
CA MET A 431 -0.83 -17.32 17.87
C MET A 431 -0.46 -16.83 16.46
N ARG A 432 -0.36 -15.51 16.25
CA ARG A 432 0.05 -14.94 14.95
C ARG A 432 1.49 -15.25 14.61
N LEU A 433 2.41 -15.18 15.58
CA LEU A 433 3.80 -15.54 15.36
C LEU A 433 3.93 -17.03 14.99
N ALA A 434 3.22 -17.91 15.69
CA ALA A 434 3.21 -19.35 15.39
C ALA A 434 2.61 -19.64 14.02
N GLU A 435 1.50 -18.97 13.66
CA GLU A 435 0.89 -19.04 12.33
C GLU A 435 1.88 -18.59 11.25
N ASN A 436 2.54 -17.44 11.42
CA ASN A 436 3.49 -16.93 10.44
C ASN A 436 4.69 -17.87 10.26
N ILE A 437 5.26 -18.39 11.35
CA ILE A 437 6.36 -19.37 11.29
C ILE A 437 5.91 -20.65 10.57
N ALA A 438 4.70 -21.15 10.88
CA ALA A 438 4.15 -22.33 10.24
C ALA A 438 3.91 -22.10 8.74
N CYS A 439 3.36 -20.94 8.35
CA CYS A 439 3.16 -20.55 6.96
C CYS A 439 4.48 -20.46 6.20
N ILE A 440 5.51 -19.82 6.77
CA ILE A 440 6.84 -19.76 6.15
C ILE A 440 7.40 -21.18 5.96
N ALA A 441 7.42 -22.00 7.01
CA ALA A 441 7.95 -23.35 6.93
C ALA A 441 7.21 -24.19 5.88
N PHE A 442 5.88 -24.11 5.84
CA PHE A 442 5.05 -24.82 4.88
C PHE A 442 5.31 -24.36 3.44
N LEU A 443 5.32 -23.05 3.18
CA LEU A 443 5.54 -22.50 1.85
C LEU A 443 6.97 -22.77 1.35
N PHE A 444 7.98 -22.71 2.22
CA PHE A 444 9.34 -23.08 1.85
C PHE A 444 9.47 -24.56 1.49
N LEU A 445 8.87 -25.45 2.29
CA LEU A 445 8.87 -26.89 1.98
C LEU A 445 8.12 -27.19 0.69
N LEU A 446 6.95 -26.57 0.48
CA LEU A 446 6.13 -26.72 -0.72
C LEU A 446 6.85 -26.24 -1.97
N GLY A 447 7.45 -25.04 -1.93
CA GLY A 447 8.22 -24.49 -3.04
C GLY A 447 9.46 -25.34 -3.35
N SER A 448 10.15 -25.85 -2.33
CA SER A 448 11.38 -26.62 -2.54
C SER A 448 11.20 -27.94 -3.29
N GLY A 449 9.99 -28.49 -3.36
CA GLY A 449 9.72 -29.84 -3.87
C GLY A 449 10.32 -30.98 -3.02
N CYS A 450 11.14 -30.68 -2.00
CA CYS A 450 11.84 -31.66 -1.17
C CYS A 450 10.91 -32.59 -0.39
N TRP A 451 9.67 -32.17 -0.12
CA TRP A 451 8.69 -32.98 0.59
C TRP A 451 7.85 -33.83 -0.37
N PHE A 452 7.26 -33.19 -1.38
CA PHE A 452 6.60 -33.82 -2.51
C PHE A 452 6.49 -32.76 -3.62
N GLU A 453 6.40 -33.20 -4.88
CA GLU A 453 6.23 -32.31 -6.03
C GLU A 453 4.73 -32.19 -6.35
N PRO A 454 4.09 -31.05 -6.05
CA PRO A 454 2.68 -30.91 -6.35
C PRO A 454 2.43 -30.68 -7.84
N ASP A 455 1.40 -31.34 -8.38
CA ASP A 455 0.79 -30.83 -9.61
C ASP A 455 0.18 -29.45 -9.37
N ARG A 456 -0.01 -28.67 -10.44
CA ARG A 456 -0.61 -27.33 -10.39
C ARG A 456 -1.86 -27.22 -9.53
N SER A 457 -2.78 -28.17 -9.69
CA SER A 457 -4.10 -28.10 -9.04
C SER A 457 -3.96 -28.29 -7.54
N MET A 458 -3.08 -29.22 -7.14
CA MET A 458 -2.74 -29.44 -5.75
C MET A 458 -1.98 -28.25 -5.16
N LEU A 459 -1.00 -27.70 -5.88
CA LEU A 459 -0.26 -26.50 -5.47
C LEU A 459 -1.22 -25.35 -5.17
N LEU A 460 -2.07 -24.98 -6.13
CA LEU A 460 -3.03 -23.89 -5.95
C LEU A 460 -4.03 -24.16 -4.82
N SER A 461 -4.50 -25.41 -4.67
CA SER A 461 -5.41 -25.78 -3.58
C SER A 461 -4.75 -25.60 -2.19
N LEU A 462 -3.47 -25.96 -2.06
CA LEU A 462 -2.72 -25.78 -0.82
C LEU A 462 -2.45 -24.30 -0.52
N LEU A 463 -2.11 -23.51 -1.54
CA LEU A 463 -1.94 -22.06 -1.38
C LEU A 463 -3.25 -21.36 -1.01
N VAL A 464 -4.38 -21.78 -1.59
CA VAL A 464 -5.71 -21.33 -1.18
C VAL A 464 -6.01 -21.70 0.28
N ALA A 465 -5.64 -22.90 0.72
CA ALA A 465 -5.81 -23.30 2.12
C ALA A 465 -4.99 -22.42 3.08
N VAL A 466 -3.75 -22.08 2.72
CA VAL A 466 -2.91 -21.11 3.45
C VAL A 466 -3.61 -19.74 3.50
N ALA A 467 -4.07 -19.24 2.35
CA ALA A 467 -4.76 -17.96 2.24
C ALA A 467 -6.00 -17.87 3.15
N PHE A 468 -6.86 -18.90 3.12
CA PHE A 468 -8.03 -18.99 4.00
C PHE A 468 -7.66 -19.07 5.47
N LEU A 469 -6.69 -19.91 5.84
CA LEU A 469 -6.23 -20.03 7.22
C LEU A 469 -5.78 -18.66 7.76
N ARG A 470 -5.02 -17.92 6.95
CA ARG A 470 -4.56 -16.57 7.31
C ARG A 470 -5.72 -15.60 7.52
N VAL A 471 -6.69 -15.56 6.60
CA VAL A 471 -7.88 -14.70 6.73
C VAL A 471 -8.69 -15.07 7.98
N ILE A 472 -8.86 -16.35 8.28
CA ILE A 472 -9.57 -16.81 9.48
C ILE A 472 -8.83 -16.36 10.76
N VAL A 473 -7.51 -16.55 10.81
CA VAL A 473 -6.69 -16.12 11.94
C VAL A 473 -6.75 -14.59 12.11
N ASP A 474 -6.69 -13.84 11.01
CA ASP A 474 -6.83 -12.39 11.02
C ASP A 474 -8.20 -11.98 11.58
N ALA A 475 -9.30 -12.49 11.01
CA ALA A 475 -10.67 -12.19 11.42
C ALA A 475 -10.94 -12.52 12.91
N ILE A 476 -10.51 -13.69 13.38
CA ILE A 476 -10.64 -14.09 14.80
C ILE A 476 -9.88 -13.13 15.71
N SER A 477 -8.69 -12.70 15.27
CA SER A 477 -7.83 -11.83 16.05
C SER A 477 -8.35 -10.39 16.09
N THR A 478 -8.82 -9.86 14.96
CA THR A 478 -9.41 -8.54 14.82
C THR A 478 -10.75 -8.44 15.58
N TYR A 479 -11.58 -9.49 15.58
CA TYR A 479 -12.80 -9.54 16.39
C TYR A 479 -12.50 -9.43 17.89
N LYS A 480 -11.44 -10.08 18.38
CA LYS A 480 -11.01 -9.95 19.79
C LYS A 480 -10.49 -8.55 20.10
N ASP A 481 -9.77 -7.94 19.16
CA ASP A 481 -9.27 -6.57 19.29
C ASP A 481 -10.44 -5.57 19.41
N TYR A 482 -11.50 -5.67 18.59
CA TYR A 482 -12.69 -4.81 18.71
C TYR A 482 -13.43 -4.95 20.07
N TRP A 483 -13.52 -6.15 20.62
CA TRP A 483 -14.18 -6.38 21.92
C TRP A 483 -13.33 -6.05 23.14
N LEU A 484 -11.99 -6.01 22.99
CA LEU A 484 -11.05 -5.68 24.07
C LEU A 484 -10.53 -4.24 24.00
N LEU A 485 -10.58 -3.59 22.83
CA LEU A 485 -10.18 -2.19 22.59
C LEU A 485 -11.34 -1.19 22.59
N SER A 486 -12.59 -1.63 22.80
CA SER A 486 -13.62 -0.71 23.31
C SER A 486 -13.38 -0.51 24.81
N PRO A 487 -12.34 0.26 25.17
CA PRO A 487 -12.63 1.62 25.58
C PRO A 487 -11.55 2.66 25.18
N TYR A 488 -11.99 3.91 24.95
CA TYR A 488 -11.23 5.16 24.87
C TYR A 488 -10.47 5.51 23.58
N TRP A 489 -11.06 6.45 22.84
CA TRP A 489 -10.44 7.76 22.62
C TRP A 489 -11.49 8.84 22.92
N ASP A 490 -11.44 9.39 24.13
CA ASP A 490 -11.91 10.75 24.43
C ASP A 490 -11.02 11.27 25.55
N GLU A 491 -10.30 12.36 25.30
CA GLU A 491 -9.44 13.02 26.30
C GLU A 491 -10.26 13.68 27.44
N GLU A 492 -11.59 13.69 27.33
CA GLU A 492 -12.49 14.21 28.34
C GLU A 492 -13.18 13.09 29.12
N GLY A 493 -12.49 12.45 30.06
CA GLY A 493 -13.00 11.97 31.36
C GLY A 493 -14.40 11.32 31.54
N VAL A 494 -15.17 10.98 30.52
CA VAL A 494 -16.54 10.47 30.64
C VAL A 494 -16.52 8.95 30.48
N LYS A 495 -16.71 8.25 31.60
CA LYS A 495 -16.97 6.80 31.61
C LYS A 495 -18.39 6.54 31.10
N PHE A 496 -18.53 5.98 29.91
CA PHE A 496 -19.74 5.24 29.57
C PHE A 496 -19.67 3.85 30.21
N GLU A 497 -20.58 3.59 31.15
CA GLU A 497 -20.79 2.23 31.69
C GLU A 497 -21.25 1.29 30.57
N LYS A 498 -20.75 0.05 30.60
CA LYS A 498 -21.18 -1.05 29.71
C LYS A 498 -22.71 -1.07 29.59
N PRO A 499 -23.29 -1.10 28.38
CA PRO A 499 -24.65 -1.58 28.25
C PRO A 499 -24.65 -3.10 28.47
N LEU A 500 -24.93 -3.51 29.70
CA LEU A 500 -25.47 -4.84 29.96
C LEU A 500 -26.93 -4.83 29.47
N GLY A 501 -27.23 -5.63 28.45
CA GLY A 501 -28.59 -5.94 28.02
C GLY A 501 -28.98 -5.31 26.69
N ASP A 502 -28.79 -6.06 25.61
CA ASP A 502 -29.82 -6.39 24.60
C ASP A 502 -29.14 -6.82 23.30
N LEU A 503 -28.75 -8.09 23.28
CA LEU A 503 -28.38 -8.80 22.06
C LEU A 503 -29.67 -9.35 21.44
N GLN A 504 -30.35 -8.53 20.63
CA GLN A 504 -31.24 -9.01 19.60
C GLN A 504 -30.97 -8.31 18.26
N ASN A 505 -30.20 -9.01 17.43
CA ASN A 505 -30.36 -9.10 15.97
C ASN A 505 -30.18 -7.82 15.13
N PRO A 506 -29.02 -7.59 14.47
CA PRO A 506 -28.81 -6.45 13.58
C PRO A 506 -29.33 -6.65 12.14
N LEU A 507 -30.17 -7.64 11.84
CA LEU A 507 -30.67 -7.88 10.48
C LEU A 507 -32.05 -7.27 10.17
N ARG A 508 -32.56 -6.30 10.96
CA ARG A 508 -33.91 -5.76 10.68
C ARG A 508 -34.20 -4.36 11.20
N THR A 509 -33.55 -3.32 10.67
CA THR A 509 -34.12 -1.95 10.62
C THR A 509 -33.28 -1.07 9.69
N GLN A 510 -33.53 -1.20 8.39
CA GLN A 510 -33.35 -0.14 7.39
C GLN A 510 -34.38 -0.37 6.28
N CYS A 511 -35.64 -0.39 6.69
CA CYS A 511 -36.81 -0.15 5.87
C CYS A 511 -37.82 0.48 6.84
N ASP A 512 -38.48 1.54 6.40
CA ASP A 512 -39.43 2.37 7.15
C ASP A 512 -38.76 3.55 7.87
N ASP A 513 -38.33 4.54 7.08
CA ASP A 513 -38.60 5.97 7.30
C ASP A 513 -37.98 6.80 6.15
N MET A 514 -38.67 6.83 5.02
CA MET A 514 -38.51 7.89 4.00
C MET A 514 -39.88 8.49 3.74
N ASP A 515 -40.13 9.66 4.33
CA ASP A 515 -41.24 10.52 3.95
C ASP A 515 -40.93 11.11 2.57
N THR A 516 -41.72 10.73 1.57
CA THR A 516 -41.49 11.03 0.14
C THR A 516 -42.19 12.31 -0.32
N SER A 517 -42.56 13.20 0.59
CA SER A 517 -43.39 14.37 0.26
C SER A 517 -42.68 15.73 0.14
N GLU A 518 -41.38 15.84 0.47
CA GLU A 518 -40.66 17.15 0.43
C GLU A 518 -39.63 17.32 -0.71
N LEU A 519 -39.35 16.31 -1.53
CA LEU A 519 -38.33 16.39 -2.59
C LEU A 519 -38.83 16.90 -3.97
N PHE A 520 -40.10 17.29 -4.11
CA PHE A 520 -40.69 17.75 -5.38
C PHE A 520 -41.36 19.14 -5.30
N ARG A 521 -40.68 20.17 -4.75
CA ARG A 521 -41.20 21.56 -4.82
C ARG A 521 -40.26 22.65 -5.29
N HIS A 522 -39.03 22.34 -5.69
CA HIS A 522 -38.16 23.32 -6.35
C HIS A 522 -37.54 22.79 -7.64
N SER A 523 -38.35 22.69 -8.69
CA SER A 523 -37.88 22.80 -10.08
C SER A 523 -39.06 23.05 -11.02
N SER A 524 -39.53 24.30 -11.06
CA SER A 524 -40.30 24.81 -12.18
C SER A 524 -39.88 26.25 -12.43
N MET A 525 -39.54 26.56 -13.69
CA MET A 525 -38.84 27.76 -14.20
C MET A 525 -37.31 27.55 -14.17
N GLU A 526 -36.56 27.46 -15.26
CA GLU A 526 -36.77 27.88 -16.64
C GLU A 526 -36.17 26.88 -17.64
N SER A 527 -36.71 26.95 -18.84
CA SER A 527 -36.49 26.17 -20.06
C SER A 527 -35.12 26.33 -20.72
N GLY A 528 -34.63 25.25 -21.33
CA GLY A 528 -33.85 25.32 -22.58
C GLY A 528 -32.72 24.30 -22.71
N GLY A 529 -32.99 23.15 -23.33
CA GLY A 529 -31.94 22.22 -23.76
C GLY A 529 -32.45 20.81 -24.07
N GLU A 530 -32.91 20.59 -25.30
CA GLU A 530 -33.01 19.26 -25.93
C GLU A 530 -31.62 18.55 -25.83
N GLY A 531 -31.44 17.27 -25.52
CA GLY A 531 -32.32 16.13 -25.61
C GLY A 531 -31.63 15.03 -26.43
N ILE A 532 -30.66 14.30 -25.88
CA ILE A 532 -30.18 13.01 -26.42
C ILE A 532 -29.79 12.12 -25.24
N TRP A 533 -30.73 11.29 -24.75
CA TRP A 533 -30.51 9.97 -24.09
C TRP A 533 -31.88 9.35 -23.72
N GLY A 534 -32.84 9.38 -24.65
CA GLY A 534 -34.14 8.73 -24.51
C GLY A 534 -34.37 7.75 -25.64
N GLN A 535 -33.86 6.52 -25.47
CA GLN A 535 -34.12 5.26 -26.20
C GLN A 535 -32.84 4.42 -25.99
N VAL A 536 -32.82 3.29 -25.28
CA VAL A 536 -33.58 2.08 -25.55
C VAL A 536 -33.67 1.28 -24.25
N GLY A 537 -34.90 1.02 -23.80
CA GLY A 537 -35.20 -0.07 -22.87
C GLY A 537 -35.65 -1.31 -23.64
N LYS A 538 -35.45 -2.47 -22.99
CA LYS A 538 -35.91 -3.83 -23.35
C LYS A 538 -35.07 -4.59 -24.40
N VAL A 539 -34.22 -5.50 -23.92
CA VAL A 539 -34.40 -6.98 -24.01
C VAL A 539 -33.83 -7.60 -22.74
#